data_AF-A0A0K6FWB4-F1
#
_entry.id   AF-A0A0K6FWB4-F1
#
_cell.length_a   1.000
_cell.length_b   1.000
_cell.length_c   1.000
_cell.angle_alpha   90.00
_cell.angle_beta   90.00
_cell.angle_gamma   90.00
#
_symmetry.space_group_name_H-M   'P 1'
#
loop_
_entity.id
_entity.type
_entity.pdbx_description
1 polymer ?
#
loop_
_entity_poly.entity_id
_entity_poly.type
_entity_poly.pdbx_seq_one_letter_code
_entity_poly.pdbx_strand_id
1 'polypeptide(L)'
;MSKLYVGNLSWSTTDETLRHAFGEYGNVVDSIVMKDRETGRSRGFGFVTYESTDEANAAINALNGAEVDGRNLRVNLANARGSGGGGGGW
;
A
#
# COMPACT_ATOMS: atom_id res chain seq x y z
N MET A 1 1.16 -4.59 14.96
CA MET A 1 0.66 -4.51 13.57
C MET A 1 0.58 -3.07 13.14
N SER A 2 1.20 -2.73 12.01
CA SER A 2 1.25 -1.37 11.48
C SER A 2 0.94 -1.36 9.99
N LYS A 3 0.00 -0.50 9.59
CA LYS A 3 -0.47 -0.40 8.21
C LYS A 3 0.18 0.81 7.53
N LEU A 4 0.61 0.61 6.29
CA LEU A 4 1.18 1.60 5.40
C LEU A 4 0.22 1.89 4.26
N TYR A 5 0.17 3.17 3.87
CA TYR A 5 -0.37 3.61 2.61
C TYR A 5 0.76 3.64 1.58
N VAL A 6 0.51 3.08 0.39
CA VAL A 6 1.45 3.07 -0.73
C VAL A 6 0.77 3.71 -1.93
N GLY A 7 1.21 4.90 -2.31
CA GLY A 7 0.67 5.68 -3.42
C GLY A 7 1.63 5.78 -4.60
N ASN A 8 1.10 6.27 -5.72
CA ASN A 8 1.82 6.41 -7.00
C ASN A 8 2.33 5.07 -7.57
N LEU A 9 1.61 3.98 -7.28
CA LEU A 9 1.89 2.67 -7.85
C LEU A 9 1.71 2.70 -9.38
N SER A 10 2.44 1.83 -10.07
CA SER A 10 2.16 1.53 -11.48
C SER A 10 0.76 0.93 -11.62
N TRP A 11 0.12 1.17 -12.76
CA TRP A 11 -1.17 0.53 -13.04
C TRP A 11 -1.04 -0.99 -13.21
N SER A 12 0.18 -1.47 -13.49
CA SER A 12 0.52 -2.89 -13.56
C SER A 12 0.82 -3.50 -12.19
N THR A 13 1.00 -2.70 -11.13
CA THR A 13 1.29 -3.21 -9.79
C THR A 13 0.09 -3.99 -9.26
N THR A 14 0.34 -5.22 -8.84
CA THR A 14 -0.61 -6.14 -8.21
C THR A 14 -0.33 -6.30 -6.72
N ASP A 15 -1.29 -6.86 -6.00
CA ASP A 15 -1.15 -7.30 -4.62
C ASP A 15 0.08 -8.19 -4.41
N GLU A 16 0.32 -9.17 -5.27
CA GLU A 16 1.51 -10.04 -5.23
C GLU A 16 2.83 -9.25 -5.40
N THR A 17 2.93 -8.39 -6.42
CA THR A 17 4.15 -7.59 -6.63
C THR A 17 4.40 -6.61 -5.49
N LEU A 18 3.34 -6.07 -4.90
CA LEU A 18 3.41 -5.20 -3.73
C LEU A 18 3.90 -5.99 -2.50
N ARG A 19 3.35 -7.18 -2.27
CA ARG A 19 3.80 -8.08 -1.20
C ARG A 19 5.27 -8.42 -1.33
N HIS A 20 5.73 -8.78 -2.54
CA HIS A 20 7.11 -9.15 -2.78
C HIS A 20 8.05 -7.98 -2.52
N ALA A 21 7.76 -6.78 -3.05
CA ALA A 21 8.59 -5.60 -2.85
C ALA A 21 8.68 -5.17 -1.39
N PHE A 22 7.59 -5.31 -0.62
CA PHE A 22 7.57 -4.93 0.79
C PHE A 22 8.10 -6.06 1.70
N GLY A 23 8.01 -7.32 1.27
CA GLY A 23 8.49 -8.49 2.04
C GLY A 23 9.98 -8.49 2.36
N GLU A 24 10.79 -7.73 1.61
CA GLU A 24 12.23 -7.56 1.89
C GLU A 24 12.49 -6.79 3.20
N TYR A 25 11.54 -5.98 3.66
CA TYR A 25 11.69 -5.09 4.80
C TYR A 25 11.02 -5.61 6.08
N GLY A 26 10.31 -6.74 6.01
CA GLY A 26 9.69 -7.38 7.15
C GLY A 26 8.55 -8.33 6.78
N ASN A 27 7.89 -8.88 7.80
CA ASN A 27 6.78 -9.78 7.63
C ASN A 27 5.50 -9.05 7.23
N VAL A 28 5.19 -9.07 5.94
CA VAL A 28 3.91 -8.56 5.41
C VAL A 28 2.79 -9.52 5.79
N VAL A 29 1.89 -9.04 6.66
CA VAL A 29 0.68 -9.75 7.08
C VAL A 29 -0.41 -9.65 6.01
N ASP A 30 -0.56 -8.48 5.39
CA ASP A 30 -1.58 -8.23 4.36
C ASP A 30 -1.10 -7.20 3.35
N SER A 31 -1.55 -7.32 2.10
CA SER A 31 -1.20 -6.41 1.01
C SER A 31 -2.34 -6.34 0.01
N ILE A 32 -2.83 -5.13 -0.27
CA ILE A 32 -3.96 -4.92 -1.17
C ILE A 32 -3.71 -3.73 -2.08
N VAL A 33 -3.83 -3.94 -3.39
CA VAL A 33 -3.90 -2.85 -4.37
C VAL A 33 -5.36 -2.49 -4.56
N MET A 34 -5.68 -1.20 -4.39
CA MET A 34 -7.03 -0.72 -4.58
C MET A 34 -7.34 -0.65 -6.06
N LYS A 35 -8.35 -1.41 -6.48
CA LYS A 35 -8.82 -1.45 -7.87
C LYS A 35 -10.19 -0.78 -7.97
N ASP A 36 -10.46 -0.22 -9.13
CA ASP A 36 -11.78 0.30 -9.50
C ASP A 36 -12.76 -0.86 -9.62
N ARG A 37 -13.95 -0.74 -9.03
CA ARG A 37 -14.90 -1.86 -8.91
C ARG A 37 -15.59 -2.19 -10.25
N GLU A 38 -15.74 -1.20 -11.12
CA GLU A 38 -16.42 -1.37 -12.40
C GLU A 38 -15.45 -1.87 -13.48
N THR A 39 -14.24 -1.32 -13.52
CA THR A 39 -13.24 -1.62 -14.56
C THR A 39 -12.18 -2.63 -14.14
N GLY A 40 -12.06 -2.93 -12.84
CA GLY A 40 -11.01 -3.79 -12.29
C GLY A 40 -9.60 -3.20 -12.33
N ARG A 41 -9.44 -1.96 -12.82
CA ARG A 41 -8.13 -1.33 -13.01
C ARG A 41 -7.56 -0.81 -11.71
N SER A 42 -6.23 -0.87 -11.56
CA SER A 42 -5.55 -0.28 -10.40
C SER A 42 -5.84 1.22 -10.28
N ARG A 43 -6.14 1.67 -9.07
CA ARG A 43 -6.31 3.09 -8.74
C ARG A 43 -4.96 3.78 -8.47
N GLY A 44 -3.84 3.09 -8.65
CA GLY A 44 -2.49 3.64 -8.43
C GLY A 44 -2.11 3.77 -6.96
N PHE A 45 -2.81 3.08 -6.05
CA PHE A 45 -2.45 3.02 -4.64
C PHE A 45 -2.91 1.71 -3.99
N GLY A 46 -2.30 1.39 -2.85
CA GLY A 46 -2.58 0.21 -2.07
C GLY A 46 -2.23 0.39 -0.60
N PHE A 47 -2.39 -0.69 0.15
CA PHE A 47 -2.03 -0.76 1.56
C PHE A 47 -1.21 -2.02 1.82
N VAL A 48 -0.25 -1.90 2.76
CA VAL A 48 0.56 -3.01 3.26
C VAL A 48 0.46 -3.01 4.77
N THR A 49 0.21 -4.16 5.37
CA THR A 49 0.16 -4.33 6.82
C THR A 49 1.33 -5.20 7.25
N TYR A 50 2.16 -4.67 8.15
CA TYR A 50 3.24 -5.41 8.79
C TYR A 50 2.83 -5.92 10.18
N GLU A 51 3.57 -6.91 10.65
CA GLU A 51 3.41 -7.46 11.99
C GLU A 51 3.87 -6.46 13.07
N SER A 52 4.99 -5.76 12.85
CA SER A 52 5.55 -4.75 13.75
C SER A 52 5.58 -3.33 13.15
N THR A 53 5.66 -2.34 14.03
CA THR A 53 5.86 -0.93 13.67
C THR A 53 7.28 -0.65 13.18
N ASP A 54 8.28 -1.36 13.70
CA ASP A 54 9.68 -1.21 13.28
C ASP A 54 9.86 -1.59 11.80
N GLU A 55 9.28 -2.72 11.38
CA GLU A 55 9.26 -3.18 9.98
C GLU A 55 8.56 -2.17 9.06
N ALA A 56 7.43 -1.63 9.52
CA ALA A 56 6.69 -0.61 8.78
C ALA A 56 7.51 0.68 8.61
N ASN A 57 8.23 1.13 9.64
CA ASN A 57 9.11 2.28 9.56
C ASN A 57 10.33 2.03 8.66
N ALA A 58 10.93 0.83 8.72
CA ALA A 58 12.02 0.46 7.83
C ALA A 58 11.59 0.54 6.37
N ALA A 59 10.41 -0.01 6.05
CA ALA A 59 9.84 0.05 4.71
C ALA A 59 9.53 1.49 4.26
N ILE A 60 8.99 2.36 5.13
CA ILE A 60 8.79 3.78 4.80
C ILE A 60 10.12 4.45 4.44
N ASN A 61 11.15 4.28 5.29
CA ASN A 61 12.44 4.94 5.09
C ASN A 61 13.14 4.46 3.80
N ALA A 62 12.98 3.20 3.43
CA ALA A 62 13.60 2.63 2.24
C ALA A 62 12.83 2.92 0.94
N LEU A 63 11.50 2.84 0.97
CA LEU A 63 10.67 2.85 -0.24
C LEU A 63 9.98 4.19 -0.51
N ASN A 64 9.86 5.08 0.47
CA ASN A 64 9.28 6.39 0.22
C ASN A 64 10.18 7.23 -0.68
N GLY A 65 9.70 7.58 -1.87
CA GLY A 65 10.47 8.27 -2.91
C GLY A 65 11.28 7.35 -3.83
N ALA A 66 11.37 6.05 -3.51
CA ALA A 66 12.06 5.08 -4.37
C ALA A 66 11.33 4.92 -5.71
N GLU A 67 12.09 4.78 -6.79
CA GLU A 67 11.53 4.53 -8.11
C GLU A 67 11.23 3.04 -8.31
N VAL A 68 9.96 2.71 -8.54
CA VAL A 68 9.48 1.36 -8.86
C VAL A 68 8.62 1.45 -10.11
N ASP A 69 8.90 0.61 -11.12
CA ASP A 69 8.21 0.62 -12.41
C ASP A 69 8.17 2.01 -13.08
N GLY A 70 9.24 2.80 -12.92
CA GLY A 70 9.35 4.17 -13.44
C GLY A 70 8.47 5.20 -12.70
N ARG A 71 8.01 4.88 -11.49
CA ARG A 71 7.23 5.79 -10.64
C ARG A 71 7.83 5.90 -9.25
N ASN A 72 7.97 7.11 -8.73
CA ASN A 72 8.43 7.33 -7.36
C ASN A 72 7.30 7.02 -6.38
N LEU A 73 7.48 5.98 -5.57
CA LEU A 73 6.48 5.55 -4.60
C LEU A 73 6.27 6.62 -3.52
N ARG A 74 5.04 6.69 -3.01
CA ARG A 74 4.71 7.47 -1.80
C ARG A 74 4.31 6.52 -0.70
N VAL A 75 5.20 6.32 0.28
CA VAL A 75 4.97 5.38 1.39
C VAL A 75 4.86 6.16 2.69
N ASN A 76 3.75 6.01 3.40
CA ASN A 76 3.50 6.67 4.68
C ASN A 76 2.73 5.74 5.62
N LEU A 77 2.76 6.01 6.92
CA LEU A 77 1.85 5.35 7.86
C LEU A 77 0.40 5.60 7.40
N ALA A 78 -0.36 4.52 7.25
CA ALA A 78 -1.78 4.66 7.02
C ALA A 78 -2.39 5.18 8.32
N ASN A 79 -2.97 6.38 8.28
CA ASN A 79 -3.83 6.82 9.36
C ASN A 79 -4.86 5.71 9.59
N ALA A 80 -4.86 5.16 10.81
CA ALA A 80 -5.94 4.32 11.28
C ALA A 80 -7.19 5.21 11.22
N ARG A 81 -7.89 5.17 10.09
CA ARG A 81 -9.23 5.71 10.04
C ARG A 81 -10.02 4.81 10.97
N GLY A 82 -10.21 5.29 12.21
CA GLY A 82 -11.44 4.99 12.91
C GLY A 82 -12.59 5.14 11.92
N SER A 83 -13.43 4.12 11.86
CA SER A 83 -14.86 4.26 11.61
C SER A 83 -15.27 5.55 10.86
N GLY A 84 -15.32 5.56 9.53
CA GLY A 84 -15.76 6.78 8.83
C GLY A 84 -15.84 6.70 7.31
N GLY A 85 -17.06 6.59 6.79
CA GLY A 85 -17.46 6.74 5.38
C GLY A 85 -18.26 5.53 4.89
N GLY A 86 -19.56 5.36 5.14
CA GLY A 86 -20.59 6.38 5.28
C GLY A 86 -21.13 6.81 3.92
N GLY A 87 -22.17 6.14 3.43
CA GLY A 87 -23.21 6.68 2.54
C GLY A 87 -22.87 6.85 1.06
N GLY A 88 -23.63 6.15 0.21
CA GLY A 88 -23.67 6.44 -1.23
C GLY A 88 -24.28 5.29 -2.02
N GLY A 89 -25.60 5.11 -1.92
CA GLY A 89 -26.34 4.13 -2.71
C GLY A 89 -27.84 4.37 -2.67
N TRP A 90 -28.31 5.11 -3.68
CA TRP A 90 -29.69 5.30 -4.19
C TRP A 90 -30.67 6.10 -3.33
#